data_AF-A0A847E458-F1
#
_entry.id   AF-A0A847E458-F1
#
_cell.length_a   1.000
_cell.length_b   1.000
_cell.length_c   1.000
_cell.angle_alpha   90.00
_cell.angle_beta   90.00
_cell.angle_gamma   90.00
#
_symmetry.space_group_name_H-M   'P 1'
#
loop_
_entity.id
_entity.type
_entity.pdbx_description
1 polymer ?
#
loop_
_entity_poly.entity_id
_entity_poly.type
_entity_poly.pdbx_seq_one_letter_code
_entity_poly.pdbx_strand_id
1 'polypeptide(L)'
;FILYYNYDYSVESINLGFTKIYDKGYEPRDVNDFLLDSDMILPLQTYAIECVKPYLNNPDKADFSMFDWGFSRYAEKYMVSGIVTDKDTQGQSVEIPFYLEVEASGESFEPLYLEMNSSVIFVSETVVEIPEPSPLPTETQPTVADKGDTITLVYGELGEYGKTVTIDGKDYIWFDVPSGKYLVKSKVPSCTIFVNKDEIKKNAEGYGETQIVIMLPITADDEPKEIYVGEDEHIFITISATVEITPVK
;
A
#
# COMPACT_ATOMS: atom_id res chain seq x y z
N PHE A 1 6.69 -8.38 10.54
CA PHE A 1 6.61 -7.64 9.27
C PHE A 1 6.45 -8.60 8.12
N ILE A 2 5.73 -8.20 7.07
CA ILE A 2 5.63 -8.91 5.79
C ILE A 2 6.14 -7.98 4.71
N LEU A 3 7.10 -8.45 3.92
CA LEU A 3 7.68 -7.71 2.80
C LEU A 3 7.01 -8.15 1.50
N TYR A 4 6.49 -7.19 0.75
CA TYR A 4 6.01 -7.39 -0.62
C TYR A 4 6.96 -6.70 -1.57
N TYR A 5 7.42 -7.43 -2.58
CA TYR A 5 8.33 -6.94 -3.60
C TYR A 5 7.81 -7.29 -4.98
N ASN A 6 8.11 -6.42 -5.93
CA ASN A 6 7.82 -6.61 -7.33
C ASN A 6 8.81 -7.62 -7.95
N TYR A 7 8.54 -8.05 -9.18
CA TYR A 7 9.41 -9.01 -9.88
C TYR A 7 10.85 -8.47 -10.09
N ASP A 8 11.03 -7.15 -10.11
CA ASP A 8 12.32 -6.45 -10.19
C ASP A 8 13.02 -6.29 -8.83
N TYR A 9 12.53 -6.98 -7.80
CA TYR A 9 12.99 -6.89 -6.40
C TYR A 9 12.84 -5.51 -5.76
N SER A 10 12.15 -4.56 -6.41
CA SER A 10 11.77 -3.31 -5.75
C SER A 10 10.74 -3.58 -4.66
N VAL A 11 10.88 -2.92 -3.53
CA VAL A 11 9.93 -3.05 -2.43
C VAL A 11 8.63 -2.33 -2.81
N GLU A 12 7.54 -3.08 -2.84
CA GLU A 12 6.20 -2.57 -3.08
C GLU A 12 5.57 -2.07 -1.78
N SER A 13 5.61 -2.89 -0.73
CA SER A 13 5.12 -2.50 0.60
C SER A 13 5.79 -3.29 1.73
N ILE A 14 5.77 -2.71 2.92
CA ILE A 14 6.17 -3.38 4.17
C ILE A 14 5.01 -3.27 5.14
N ASN A 15 4.47 -4.42 5.55
CA ASN A 15 3.30 -4.49 6.40
C ASN A 15 3.65 -4.95 7.82
N LEU A 16 3.03 -4.33 8.81
CA LEU A 16 2.98 -4.78 10.20
C LEU A 16 1.54 -5.21 10.51
N GLY A 17 1.28 -6.52 10.49
CA GLY A 17 -0.08 -7.03 10.50
C GLY A 17 -0.85 -6.58 9.24
N PHE A 18 -1.97 -5.91 9.44
CA PHE A 18 -2.78 -5.33 8.36
C PHE A 18 -2.37 -3.90 7.98
N THR A 19 -1.45 -3.27 8.73
CA THR A 19 -1.04 -1.88 8.50
C THR A 19 0.17 -1.81 7.58
N LYS A 20 0.09 -0.99 6.53
CA LYS A 20 1.26 -0.65 5.68
C LYS A 20 2.10 0.42 6.37
N ILE A 21 3.32 0.05 6.78
CA ILE A 21 4.32 0.99 7.32
C ILE A 21 5.10 1.66 6.18
N TYR A 22 5.21 0.97 5.05
CA TYR A 22 5.73 1.50 3.81
C TYR A 22 4.83 1.06 2.66
N ASP A 23 4.59 1.97 1.72
CA ASP A 23 3.91 1.73 0.45
C ASP A 23 4.63 2.53 -0.63
N LYS A 24 4.90 1.91 -1.78
CA LYS A 24 5.65 2.55 -2.87
C LYS A 24 4.93 3.83 -3.31
N GLY A 25 5.67 4.92 -3.42
CA GLY A 25 5.15 6.23 -3.80
C GLY A 25 4.65 7.10 -2.63
N TYR A 26 4.79 6.64 -1.38
CA TYR A 26 4.41 7.38 -0.19
C TYR A 26 5.57 7.51 0.80
N GLU A 27 5.51 8.53 1.64
CA GLU A 27 6.43 8.69 2.75
C GLU A 27 6.27 7.49 3.71
N PRO A 28 7.38 6.84 4.12
CA PRO A 28 7.32 5.78 5.12
C PRO A 28 6.76 6.32 6.43
N ARG A 29 5.91 5.53 7.09
CA ARG A 29 5.42 5.86 8.43
C ARG A 29 6.50 5.59 9.47
N ASP A 30 6.46 6.32 10.58
CA ASP A 30 7.31 5.98 11.73
C ASP A 30 6.84 4.64 12.31
N VAL A 31 7.70 3.63 12.26
CA VAL A 31 7.40 2.29 12.78
C VAL A 31 7.13 2.33 14.29
N ASN A 32 7.73 3.27 15.02
CA ASN A 32 7.58 3.39 16.47
C ASN A 32 6.14 3.72 16.88
N ASP A 33 5.36 4.35 16.00
CA ASP A 33 3.95 4.63 16.24
C ASP A 33 3.12 3.34 16.34
N PHE A 34 3.59 2.23 15.76
CA PHE A 34 2.83 0.99 15.65
C PHE A 34 3.39 -0.15 16.51
N LEU A 35 4.61 0.00 17.02
CA LEU A 35 5.22 -1.00 17.88
C LEU A 35 4.63 -0.89 19.28
N LEU A 36 3.99 -1.98 19.70
CA LEU A 36 3.54 -2.17 21.07
C LEU A 36 4.73 -2.52 21.96
N ASP A 37 4.92 -1.78 23.04
CA ASP A 37 5.83 -2.17 24.11
C ASP A 37 5.23 -3.37 24.87
N SER A 38 6.00 -4.44 25.03
CA SER A 38 5.56 -5.63 25.76
C SER A 38 5.17 -5.32 27.20
N ASP A 39 5.78 -4.30 27.81
CA ASP A 39 5.50 -3.88 29.18
C ASP A 39 4.11 -3.24 29.31
N MET A 40 3.50 -2.81 28.19
CA MET A 40 2.15 -2.23 28.15
C MET A 40 1.05 -3.29 28.10
N ILE A 41 1.35 -4.55 27.78
CA ILE A 41 0.33 -5.59 27.58
C ILE A 41 -0.50 -5.82 28.86
N LEU A 42 0.15 -6.06 29.99
CA LEU A 42 -0.54 -6.34 31.26
C LEU A 42 -1.34 -5.13 31.79
N PRO A 43 -0.79 -3.89 31.79
CA PRO A 43 -1.56 -2.69 32.11
C PRO A 43 -2.80 -2.52 31.23
N LEU A 44 -2.66 -2.69 29.91
CA LEU A 44 -3.78 -2.56 28.96
C LEU A 44 -4.85 -3.64 29.18
N GLN A 45 -4.46 -4.89 29.43
CA GLN A 45 -5.39 -5.96 29.77
C GLN A 45 -6.18 -5.63 31.03
N THR A 46 -5.48 -5.21 32.08
CA THR A 46 -6.10 -4.87 33.37
C THR A 46 -7.10 -3.73 33.20
N TYR A 47 -6.70 -2.69 32.50
CA TYR A 47 -7.56 -1.53 32.24
C TYR A 47 -8.77 -1.90 31.36
N ALA A 48 -8.58 -2.72 30.33
CA ALA A 48 -9.67 -3.18 29.48
C ALA A 48 -10.71 -4.01 30.26
N ILE A 49 -10.26 -4.87 31.19
CA ILE A 49 -11.15 -5.60 32.09
C ILE A 49 -11.98 -4.62 32.94
N GLU A 50 -11.36 -3.58 33.48
CA GLU A 50 -12.05 -2.55 34.27
C GLU A 50 -13.09 -1.77 33.45
N CYS A 51 -12.80 -1.48 32.18
CA CYS A 51 -13.74 -0.82 31.27
C CYS A 51 -14.91 -1.72 30.86
N VAL A 52 -14.67 -3.01 30.61
CA VAL A 52 -15.69 -3.94 30.10
C VAL A 52 -16.63 -4.42 31.22
N LYS A 53 -16.09 -4.72 32.40
CA LYS A 53 -16.84 -5.31 33.53
C LYS A 53 -18.17 -4.63 33.87
N PRO A 54 -18.27 -3.29 33.97
CA PRO A 54 -19.50 -2.60 34.34
C PRO A 54 -20.70 -2.89 33.41
N TYR A 55 -20.44 -3.37 32.20
CA TYR A 55 -21.45 -3.62 31.18
C TYR A 55 -21.85 -5.10 31.05
N LEU A 56 -21.26 -5.97 31.88
CA LEU A 56 -21.58 -7.39 31.94
C LEU A 56 -22.77 -7.66 32.88
N ASN A 57 -23.48 -8.76 32.62
CA ASN A 57 -24.59 -9.20 33.47
C ASN A 57 -24.08 -9.79 34.80
N ASN A 58 -22.95 -10.50 34.78
CA ASN A 58 -22.34 -11.08 35.98
C ASN A 58 -20.82 -10.77 36.04
N PRO A 59 -20.42 -9.52 36.31
CA PRO A 59 -19.02 -9.07 36.20
C PRO A 59 -18.02 -9.86 37.05
N ASP A 60 -18.44 -10.34 38.24
CA ASP A 60 -17.59 -11.11 39.17
C ASP A 60 -17.35 -12.56 38.73
N LYS A 61 -18.17 -13.08 37.81
CA LYS A 61 -18.07 -14.44 37.26
C LYS A 61 -17.64 -14.46 35.80
N ALA A 62 -17.43 -13.29 35.22
CA ALA A 62 -16.95 -13.16 33.86
C ALA A 62 -15.54 -13.73 33.74
N ASP A 63 -15.32 -14.49 32.68
CA ASP A 63 -14.04 -15.12 32.37
C ASP A 63 -13.41 -14.40 31.18
N PHE A 64 -12.26 -13.79 31.44
CA PHE A 64 -11.44 -13.16 30.41
C PHE A 64 -10.31 -14.14 30.09
N SER A 65 -10.40 -14.78 28.92
CA SER A 65 -9.39 -15.74 28.46
C SER A 65 -7.99 -15.12 28.50
N MET A 66 -6.97 -15.88 28.91
CA MET A 66 -5.59 -15.39 28.89
C MET A 66 -5.01 -15.30 27.47
N PHE A 67 -5.61 -15.95 26.48
CA PHE A 67 -5.02 -16.11 25.14
C PHE A 67 -5.76 -15.37 24.03
N ASP A 68 -7.01 -14.95 24.27
CA ASP A 68 -7.88 -14.36 23.25
C ASP A 68 -7.83 -12.83 23.30
N TRP A 69 -6.62 -12.28 23.23
CA TRP A 69 -6.39 -10.83 23.22
C TRP A 69 -5.69 -10.38 21.94
N GLY A 70 -6.20 -9.30 21.35
CA GLY A 70 -5.56 -8.54 20.29
C GLY A 70 -5.09 -7.19 20.82
N PHE A 71 -3.87 -6.81 20.47
CA PHE A 71 -3.32 -5.50 20.80
C PHE A 71 -2.77 -4.84 19.55
N SER A 72 -3.03 -3.54 19.43
CA SER A 72 -2.39 -2.69 18.44
C SER A 72 -2.19 -1.29 19.00
N ARG A 73 -1.34 -0.50 18.33
CA ARG A 73 -0.98 0.84 18.74
C ARG A 73 -0.94 1.76 17.53
N TYR A 74 -1.31 3.01 17.73
CA TYR A 74 -1.00 4.12 16.85
C TYR A 74 -0.64 5.35 17.68
N ALA A 75 0.63 5.76 17.65
CA ALA A 75 1.19 6.82 18.50
C ALA A 75 0.90 6.57 19.99
N GLU A 76 0.23 7.47 20.70
CA GLU A 76 -0.12 7.29 22.12
C GLU A 76 -1.46 6.56 22.34
N LYS A 77 -2.07 6.06 21.27
CA LYS A 77 -3.36 5.37 21.32
C LYS A 77 -3.18 3.87 21.18
N TYR A 78 -3.92 3.12 21.98
CA TYR A 78 -3.86 1.68 22.05
C TYR A 78 -5.25 1.11 21.77
N MET A 79 -5.30 0.04 20.98
CA MET A 79 -6.53 -0.68 20.70
C MET A 79 -6.39 -2.09 21.22
N VAL A 80 -7.34 -2.48 22.06
CA VAL A 80 -7.40 -3.76 22.78
C VAL A 80 -8.68 -4.46 22.36
N SER A 81 -8.56 -5.66 21.82
CA SER A 81 -9.71 -6.51 21.50
C SER A 81 -9.61 -7.84 22.23
N GLY A 82 -10.76 -8.45 22.45
CA GLY A 82 -10.79 -9.79 23.02
C GLY A 82 -12.20 -10.33 23.15
N ILE A 83 -12.31 -11.46 23.83
CA ILE A 83 -13.58 -12.13 24.10
C ILE A 83 -13.68 -12.34 25.61
N VAL A 84 -14.82 -11.96 26.19
CA VAL A 84 -15.19 -12.30 27.57
C VAL A 84 -16.35 -13.28 27.57
N THR A 85 -16.25 -14.33 28.38
CA THR A 85 -17.38 -15.23 28.63
C THR A 85 -18.15 -14.75 29.85
N ASP A 86 -19.43 -14.42 29.69
CA ASP A 86 -20.35 -14.06 30.77
C ASP A 86 -21.55 -15.01 30.78
N LYS A 87 -22.44 -14.90 31.77
CA LYS A 87 -23.74 -15.57 31.78
C LYS A 87 -24.83 -14.61 31.35
N ASP A 88 -25.68 -15.06 30.43
CA ASP A 88 -26.89 -14.35 30.06
C ASP A 88 -27.93 -14.33 31.20
N THR A 89 -29.07 -13.68 30.97
CA THR A 89 -30.17 -13.60 31.94
C THR A 89 -30.79 -14.95 32.31
N GLN A 90 -30.50 -16.01 31.54
CA GLN A 90 -30.95 -17.39 31.77
C GLN A 90 -29.86 -18.26 32.40
N GLY A 91 -28.67 -17.69 32.65
CA GLY A 91 -27.54 -18.38 33.25
C GLY A 91 -26.69 -19.21 32.28
N GLN A 92 -26.92 -19.08 30.96
CA GLN A 92 -26.14 -19.74 29.91
C GLN A 92 -24.86 -18.95 29.62
N SER A 93 -23.76 -19.65 29.39
CA SER A 93 -22.49 -19.01 28.99
C SER A 93 -22.61 -18.41 27.60
N VAL A 94 -22.22 -17.15 27.46
CA VAL A 94 -22.18 -16.40 26.21
C VAL A 94 -20.82 -15.75 26.04
N GLU A 95 -20.27 -15.84 24.83
CA GLU A 95 -19.06 -15.14 24.45
C GLU A 95 -19.42 -13.76 23.91
N ILE A 96 -18.78 -12.74 24.48
CA ILE A 96 -19.02 -11.34 24.16
C ILE A 96 -17.70 -10.78 23.63
N PRO A 97 -17.56 -10.58 22.31
CA PRO A 97 -16.40 -9.89 21.78
C PRO A 97 -16.44 -8.42 22.19
N PHE A 98 -15.29 -7.85 22.50
CA PHE A 98 -15.16 -6.42 22.77
C PHE A 98 -13.97 -5.82 22.01
N TYR A 99 -14.06 -4.52 21.78
CA TYR A 99 -12.99 -3.69 21.24
C TYR A 99 -12.97 -2.36 21.99
N LEU A 100 -11.81 -2.01 22.52
CA LEU A 100 -11.56 -0.83 23.33
C LEU A 100 -10.42 -0.01 22.72
N GLU A 101 -10.64 1.29 22.57
CA GLU A 101 -9.59 2.25 22.26
C GLU A 101 -9.30 3.10 23.49
N VAL A 102 -8.02 3.30 23.80
CA VAL A 102 -7.56 4.13 24.91
C VAL A 102 -6.43 5.04 24.46
N GLU A 103 -6.33 6.22 25.06
CA GLU A 103 -5.18 7.11 24.94
C GLU A 103 -4.33 7.03 26.20
N ALA A 104 -3.03 6.81 26.05
CA ALA A 104 -2.09 6.87 27.17
C ALA A 104 -1.69 8.32 27.45
N SER A 105 -1.78 8.70 28.71
CA SER A 105 -1.29 9.98 29.23
C SER A 105 -0.43 9.71 30.45
N GLY A 106 0.88 9.58 30.22
CA GLY A 106 1.84 9.17 31.25
C GLY A 106 1.59 7.74 31.72
N GLU A 107 1.29 7.56 33.01
CA GLU A 107 1.01 6.25 33.62
C GLU A 107 -0.50 5.91 33.64
N SER A 108 -1.33 6.71 32.98
CA SER A 108 -2.79 6.58 32.98
C SER A 108 -3.35 6.35 31.58
N PHE A 109 -4.54 5.74 31.53
CA PHE A 109 -5.29 5.52 30.30
C PHE A 109 -6.61 6.29 30.36
N GLU A 110 -6.97 6.92 29.25
CA GLU A 110 -8.28 7.53 29.05
C GLU A 110 -9.07 6.72 28.02
N PRO A 111 -10.32 6.33 28.31
CA PRO A 111 -11.08 5.48 27.40
C PRO A 111 -11.72 6.35 26.30
N LEU A 112 -11.43 6.03 25.04
CA LEU A 112 -11.93 6.77 23.88
C LEU A 112 -13.18 6.13 23.27
N TYR A 113 -13.19 4.81 23.17
CA TYR A 113 -14.22 4.06 22.46
C TYR A 113 -14.34 2.66 23.04
N LEU A 114 -15.57 2.19 23.26
CA LEU A 114 -15.84 0.79 23.61
C LEU A 114 -16.99 0.25 22.77
N GLU A 115 -16.74 -0.86 22.09
CA GLU A 115 -17.75 -1.69 21.44
C GLU A 115 -17.80 -3.07 22.10
N MET A 116 -19.01 -3.58 22.33
CA MET A 116 -19.24 -4.93 22.82
C MET A 116 -20.34 -5.60 21.99
N ASN A 117 -20.09 -6.80 21.47
CA ASN A 117 -21.03 -7.57 20.65
C ASN A 117 -21.65 -6.72 19.50
N SER A 118 -20.80 -5.99 18.77
CA SER A 118 -21.18 -5.06 17.70
C SER A 118 -22.10 -3.90 18.13
N SER A 119 -22.18 -3.63 19.43
CA SER A 119 -22.91 -2.49 19.99
C SER A 119 -21.93 -1.50 20.62
N VAL A 120 -21.97 -0.26 20.17
CA VAL A 120 -21.17 0.82 20.74
C VAL A 120 -21.72 1.19 22.11
N ILE A 121 -20.87 1.10 23.14
CA ILE A 121 -21.21 1.40 24.52
C ILE A 121 -20.96 2.87 24.83
N PHE A 122 -19.82 3.42 24.41
CA PHE A 122 -19.51 4.85 24.50
C PHE A 122 -18.45 5.28 23.47
N VAL A 123 -18.43 6.59 23.17
CA VAL A 123 -17.43 7.27 22.32
C VAL A 123 -17.15 8.66 22.90
N SER A 124 -15.88 9.02 23.08
CA SER A 124 -15.46 10.30 23.68
C SER A 124 -14.90 11.32 22.67
N GLU A 125 -15.46 11.37 21.46
CA GLU A 125 -15.24 12.36 20.39
C GLU A 125 -14.27 12.05 19.24
N THR A 126 -13.48 10.95 19.22
CA THR A 126 -12.84 10.48 17.97
C THR A 126 -12.44 9.01 18.03
N VAL A 127 -12.78 8.25 16.98
CA VAL A 127 -12.17 6.94 16.71
C VAL A 127 -10.73 7.17 16.27
N VAL A 128 -9.81 6.26 16.59
CA VAL A 128 -8.42 6.34 16.12
C VAL A 128 -8.37 6.29 14.59
N GLU A 129 -8.24 7.45 13.95
CA GLU A 129 -7.93 7.52 12.52
C GLU A 129 -6.42 7.52 12.33
N ILE A 130 -5.92 6.49 11.63
CA ILE A 130 -4.54 6.45 11.17
C ILE A 130 -4.49 7.30 9.88
N PRO A 131 -3.86 8.48 9.88
CA PRO A 131 -3.83 9.36 8.71
C PRO A 131 -3.18 8.64 7.53
N GLU A 132 -3.68 8.86 6.32
CA GLU A 132 -3.02 8.33 5.12
C GLU A 132 -1.62 8.94 4.98
N PRO A 133 -0.62 8.15 4.53
CA PRO A 133 0.74 8.68 4.38
C PRO A 133 0.76 9.71 3.24
N SER A 134 1.61 10.71 3.36
CA SER A 134 1.74 11.70 2.29
C SER A 134 2.35 11.04 1.05
N PRO A 135 1.86 11.30 -0.16
CA PRO A 135 2.54 10.86 -1.36
C PRO A 135 3.92 11.51 -1.40
N LEU A 136 4.95 10.75 -1.75
CA LEU A 136 6.26 11.33 -2.03
C LEU A 136 6.10 12.35 -3.16
N PRO A 137 6.83 13.47 -3.13
CA PRO A 137 6.84 14.40 -4.24
C PRO A 137 7.17 13.62 -5.51
N THR A 138 6.23 13.63 -6.45
CA THR A 138 6.50 13.16 -7.81
C THR A 138 7.68 13.98 -8.28
N GLU A 139 8.76 13.34 -8.74
CA GLU A 139 9.91 14.06 -9.30
C GLU A 139 9.39 15.16 -10.22
N THR A 140 9.79 16.40 -9.92
CA THR A 140 9.31 17.60 -10.59
C THR A 140 9.40 17.39 -12.09
N GLN A 141 8.24 17.33 -12.74
CA GLN A 141 8.12 17.08 -14.18
C GLN A 141 8.92 18.13 -14.95
N PRO A 142 9.98 17.76 -15.70
CA PRO A 142 10.48 18.61 -16.76
C PRO A 142 9.37 18.88 -17.78
N THR A 143 9.38 20.14 -18.22
CA THR A 143 8.44 20.79 -19.13
C THR A 143 8.25 20.05 -20.45
N VAL A 144 6.97 19.88 -20.79
CA VAL A 144 6.33 19.65 -22.10
C VAL A 144 7.28 19.48 -23.30
N ALA A 145 7.23 18.30 -23.93
CA ALA A 145 7.65 18.09 -25.30
C ALA A 145 6.91 19.07 -26.24
N ASP A 146 7.63 20.09 -26.71
CA ASP A 146 7.10 21.08 -27.63
C ASP A 146 6.99 20.46 -29.03
N LYS A 147 5.73 20.21 -29.46
CA LYS A 147 5.26 19.70 -30.76
C LYS A 147 5.40 18.19 -31.02
N GLY A 148 4.27 17.53 -31.26
CA GLY A 148 4.25 16.21 -31.91
C GLY A 148 2.85 15.73 -32.25
N ASP A 149 2.68 15.25 -33.48
CA ASP A 149 1.53 14.44 -33.90
C ASP A 149 1.50 13.12 -33.10
N THR A 150 0.41 12.34 -33.19
CA THR A 150 0.34 11.00 -32.58
C THR A 150 1.50 10.12 -33.08
N ILE A 151 2.23 9.51 -32.15
CA ILE A 151 3.35 8.61 -32.42
C ILE A 151 2.85 7.17 -32.38
N THR A 152 3.16 6.38 -33.40
CA THR A 152 2.85 4.94 -33.45
C THR A 152 4.10 4.12 -33.17
N LEU A 153 4.05 3.27 -32.14
CA LEU A 153 5.10 2.34 -31.76
C LEU A 153 4.68 0.92 -32.13
N VAL A 154 5.55 0.19 -32.84
CA VAL A 154 5.27 -1.17 -33.33
C VAL A 154 6.37 -2.12 -32.86
N TYR A 155 5.99 -3.21 -32.21
CA TYR A 155 6.96 -4.19 -31.72
C TYR A 155 7.79 -4.76 -32.89
N GLY A 156 9.11 -4.77 -32.72
CA GLY A 156 10.04 -5.29 -33.72
C GLY A 156 10.38 -4.30 -34.85
N GLU A 157 9.79 -3.11 -34.86
CA GLU A 157 10.11 -2.05 -35.81
C GLU A 157 10.78 -0.88 -35.09
N LEU A 158 11.87 -0.36 -35.66
CA LEU A 158 12.56 0.80 -35.07
C LEU A 158 11.70 2.07 -35.17
N GLY A 159 11.09 2.34 -36.32
CA GLY A 159 10.41 3.62 -36.54
C GLY A 159 11.36 4.82 -36.35
N GLU A 160 10.80 5.99 -36.03
CA GLU A 160 11.57 7.23 -35.78
C GLU A 160 12.22 7.24 -34.39
N TYR A 161 11.56 6.64 -33.40
CA TYR A 161 11.94 6.72 -31.99
C TYR A 161 12.65 5.46 -31.46
N GLY A 162 12.74 4.40 -32.25
CA GLY A 162 13.36 3.15 -31.80
C GLY A 162 14.87 3.12 -31.96
N LYS A 163 15.55 2.69 -30.89
CA LYS A 163 16.98 2.38 -30.86
C LYS A 163 17.18 0.91 -30.49
N THR A 164 18.08 0.21 -31.19
CA THR A 164 18.49 -1.15 -30.79
C THR A 164 19.48 -1.06 -29.64
N VAL A 165 19.21 -1.78 -28.56
CA VAL A 165 20.10 -1.92 -27.39
C VAL A 165 20.36 -3.40 -27.15
N THR A 166 21.64 -3.77 -27.08
CA THR A 166 22.06 -5.15 -26.80
C THR A 166 22.30 -5.33 -25.31
N ILE A 167 21.53 -6.21 -24.68
CA ILE A 167 21.67 -6.57 -23.26
C ILE A 167 21.93 -8.07 -23.20
N ASP A 168 23.07 -8.46 -22.62
CA ASP A 168 23.49 -9.86 -22.49
C ASP A 168 23.47 -10.68 -23.80
N GLY A 169 23.85 -10.03 -24.89
CA GLY A 169 23.90 -10.64 -26.22
C GLY A 169 22.53 -10.83 -26.88
N LYS A 170 21.47 -10.23 -26.34
CA LYS A 170 20.14 -10.14 -26.96
C LYS A 170 19.84 -8.69 -27.33
N ASP A 171 19.27 -8.51 -28.51
CA ASP A 171 18.86 -7.20 -29.00
C ASP A 171 17.42 -6.89 -28.59
N TYR A 172 17.24 -5.68 -28.06
CA TYR A 172 15.96 -5.11 -27.68
C TYR A 172 15.76 -3.80 -28.43
N ILE A 173 14.51 -3.40 -28.65
CA ILE A 173 14.18 -2.07 -29.17
C ILE A 173 13.68 -1.24 -28.00
N TRP A 174 14.36 -0.12 -27.75
CA TRP A 174 13.92 0.92 -26.82
C TRP A 174 13.34 2.07 -27.63
N PHE A 175 12.15 2.55 -27.28
CA PHE A 175 11.55 3.72 -27.92
C PHE A 175 11.86 4.96 -27.08
N ASP A 176 12.80 5.76 -27.58
CA ASP A 176 13.29 6.99 -26.98
C ASP A 176 12.43 8.16 -27.49
N VAL A 177 11.33 8.43 -26.77
CA VAL A 177 10.38 9.49 -27.10
C VAL A 177 10.68 10.72 -26.25
N PRO A 178 10.35 11.95 -26.72
CA PRO A 178 10.57 13.14 -25.93
C PRO A 178 9.96 13.04 -24.52
N SER A 179 10.66 13.58 -23.52
CA SER A 179 10.13 13.59 -22.16
C SER A 179 8.80 14.35 -22.10
N GLY A 180 7.78 13.78 -21.48
CA GLY A 180 6.46 14.41 -21.42
C GLY A 180 5.33 13.48 -21.02
N LYS A 181 4.13 14.06 -20.96
CA LYS A 181 2.88 13.31 -20.72
C LYS A 181 2.29 12.85 -22.05
N TYR A 182 1.79 11.61 -22.06
CA TYR A 182 1.17 11.01 -23.23
C TYR A 182 -0.12 10.29 -22.87
N LEU A 183 -1.13 10.43 -23.73
CA LEU A 183 -2.27 9.53 -23.77
C LEU A 183 -1.95 8.33 -24.65
N VAL A 184 -2.25 7.14 -24.16
CA VAL A 184 -1.81 5.89 -24.75
C VAL A 184 -3.00 5.02 -25.10
N LYS A 185 -2.99 4.46 -26.31
CA LYS A 185 -4.02 3.56 -26.80
C LYS A 185 -3.42 2.33 -27.47
N SER A 186 -3.90 1.15 -27.09
CA SER A 186 -3.55 -0.10 -27.77
C SER A 186 -4.28 -0.24 -29.10
N LYS A 187 -3.60 -0.77 -30.11
CA LYS A 187 -4.21 -1.21 -31.38
C LYS A 187 -4.37 -2.73 -31.48
N VAL A 188 -3.96 -3.44 -30.43
CA VAL A 188 -4.07 -4.90 -30.33
C VAL A 188 -4.93 -5.28 -29.13
N PRO A 189 -5.55 -6.48 -29.12
CA PRO A 189 -6.49 -6.88 -28.06
C PRO A 189 -5.92 -6.75 -26.64
N SER A 190 -4.63 -6.99 -26.45
CA SER A 190 -3.93 -6.78 -25.18
C SER A 190 -2.45 -6.56 -25.43
N CYS A 191 -1.87 -5.59 -24.72
CA CYS A 191 -0.44 -5.44 -24.59
C CYS A 191 -0.07 -4.87 -23.21
N THR A 192 1.22 -4.85 -22.90
CA THR A 192 1.75 -4.13 -21.74
C THR A 192 2.82 -3.16 -22.23
N ILE A 193 2.73 -1.95 -21.70
CA ILE A 193 3.67 -0.86 -21.97
C ILE A 193 4.50 -0.67 -20.73
N PHE A 194 5.80 -0.55 -20.92
CA PHE A 194 6.76 -0.31 -19.87
C PHE A 194 7.44 1.03 -20.14
N VAL A 195 7.54 1.86 -19.11
CA VAL A 195 8.48 2.99 -19.10
C VAL A 195 9.61 2.61 -18.17
N ASN A 196 10.83 2.58 -18.68
CA ASN A 196 12.00 2.10 -17.96
C ASN A 196 13.07 3.19 -17.92
N LYS A 197 13.90 3.21 -16.86
CA LYS A 197 15.13 4.01 -16.86
C LYS A 197 16.10 3.49 -17.94
N ASP A 198 16.86 4.39 -18.57
CA ASP A 198 17.87 4.06 -19.57
C ASP A 198 19.10 3.34 -18.98
N GLU A 199 19.27 3.37 -17.66
CA GLU A 199 20.38 2.72 -16.97
C GLU A 199 20.20 1.19 -16.90
N ILE A 200 21.18 0.44 -17.43
CA ILE A 200 21.26 -1.01 -17.31
C ILE A 200 22.11 -1.38 -16.10
N LYS A 201 21.54 -2.08 -15.12
CA LYS A 201 22.23 -2.62 -13.95
C LYS A 201 22.36 -4.13 -14.05
N LYS A 202 23.44 -4.67 -13.49
CA LYS A 202 23.59 -6.11 -13.33
C LYS A 202 22.87 -6.57 -12.06
N ASN A 203 21.99 -7.56 -12.18
CA ASN A 203 21.38 -8.21 -11.03
C ASN A 203 22.38 -9.16 -10.33
N ALA A 204 21.96 -9.77 -9.22
CA ALA A 204 22.81 -10.67 -8.42
C ALA A 204 23.33 -11.91 -9.20
N GLU A 205 22.65 -12.28 -10.28
CA GLU A 205 23.00 -13.40 -11.16
C GLU A 205 23.86 -12.95 -12.37
N GLY A 206 24.15 -11.66 -12.48
CA GLY A 206 24.98 -11.09 -13.54
C GLY A 206 24.23 -10.75 -14.84
N TYR A 207 22.90 -10.77 -14.85
CA TYR A 207 22.10 -10.35 -16.00
C TYR A 207 21.80 -8.84 -15.96
N GLY A 208 21.80 -8.20 -17.13
CA GLY A 208 21.45 -6.80 -17.31
C GLY A 208 19.94 -6.59 -17.25
N GLU A 209 19.51 -5.69 -16.39
CA GLU A 209 18.12 -5.30 -16.19
C GLU A 209 18.01 -3.77 -16.17
N THR A 210 16.85 -3.26 -16.60
CA THR A 210 16.48 -1.84 -16.45
C THR A 210 15.43 -1.72 -15.37
N GLN A 211 15.42 -0.59 -14.67
CA GLN A 211 14.39 -0.31 -13.67
C GLN A 211 13.08 0.06 -14.36
N ILE A 212 12.01 -0.63 -14.02
CA ILE A 212 10.65 -0.32 -14.51
C ILE A 212 10.07 0.81 -13.67
N VAL A 213 9.74 1.92 -14.31
CA VAL A 213 9.08 3.09 -13.73
C VAL A 213 7.57 2.94 -13.82
N ILE A 214 7.07 2.54 -14.99
CA ILE A 214 5.64 2.28 -15.24
C ILE A 214 5.50 0.90 -15.87
N MET A 215 4.53 0.13 -15.39
CA MET A 215 4.02 -1.08 -16.05
C MET A 215 2.52 -0.90 -16.27
N LEU A 216 2.10 -0.76 -17.52
CA LEU A 216 0.73 -0.45 -17.88
C LEU A 216 0.14 -1.53 -18.79
N PRO A 217 -0.65 -2.46 -18.24
CA PRO A 217 -1.52 -3.32 -19.04
C PRO A 217 -2.64 -2.49 -19.68
N ILE A 218 -2.82 -2.66 -21.00
CA ILE A 218 -3.84 -1.95 -21.78
C ILE A 218 -4.44 -2.85 -22.86
N THR A 219 -5.75 -2.72 -23.08
CA THR A 219 -6.49 -3.41 -24.14
C THR A 219 -6.92 -2.46 -25.25
N ALA A 220 -7.32 -2.98 -26.41
CA ALA A 220 -7.82 -2.14 -27.52
C ALA A 220 -9.13 -1.40 -27.18
N ASP A 221 -9.92 -1.96 -26.25
CA ASP A 221 -11.22 -1.45 -25.84
C ASP A 221 -11.14 -0.45 -24.67
N ASP A 222 -9.96 -0.29 -24.06
CA ASP A 222 -9.74 0.69 -23.00
C ASP A 222 -9.84 2.13 -23.54
N GLU A 223 -10.39 3.03 -22.73
CA GLU A 223 -10.18 4.48 -22.93
C GLU A 223 -8.67 4.80 -22.87
N PRO A 224 -8.19 5.83 -23.59
CA PRO A 224 -6.79 6.21 -23.55
C PRO A 224 -6.31 6.47 -22.12
N LYS A 225 -5.16 5.88 -21.77
CA LYS A 225 -4.56 5.98 -20.43
C LYS A 225 -3.36 6.90 -20.46
N GLU A 226 -3.15 7.66 -19.38
CA GLU A 226 -2.02 8.57 -19.29
C GLU A 226 -0.74 7.84 -18.83
N ILE A 227 0.39 8.18 -19.45
CA ILE A 227 1.73 7.87 -18.97
C ILE A 227 2.59 9.14 -18.96
N TYR A 228 3.67 9.09 -18.19
CA TYR A 228 4.74 10.08 -18.24
C TYR A 228 6.05 9.38 -18.62
N VAL A 229 6.83 10.00 -19.50
CA VAL A 229 8.19 9.56 -19.86
C VAL A 229 9.15 10.65 -19.44
N GLY A 230 10.14 10.31 -18.60
CA GLY A 230 11.20 11.22 -18.14
C GLY A 230 12.34 11.40 -19.15
N GLU A 231 13.29 12.29 -18.84
CA GLU A 231 14.45 12.58 -19.70
C GLU A 231 15.43 11.41 -19.86
N ASP A 232 15.55 10.55 -18.83
CA ASP A 232 16.41 9.37 -18.82
C ASP A 232 15.59 8.06 -18.86
N GLU A 233 14.49 8.07 -19.62
CA GLU A 233 13.55 6.95 -19.72
C GLU A 233 13.21 6.60 -21.16
N HIS A 234 12.93 5.33 -21.40
CA HIS A 234 12.45 4.82 -22.69
C HIS A 234 11.18 4.00 -22.52
N ILE A 235 10.42 3.89 -23.61
CA ILE A 235 9.29 2.98 -23.70
C ILE A 235 9.75 1.62 -24.22
N PHE A 236 9.27 0.56 -23.60
CA PHE A 236 9.34 -0.81 -24.10
C PHE A 236 7.92 -1.38 -24.22
N ILE A 237 7.64 -2.14 -25.28
CA ILE A 237 6.31 -2.74 -25.52
C ILE A 237 6.43 -4.24 -25.72
N THR A 238 5.41 -4.98 -25.27
CA THR A 238 5.38 -6.45 -25.39
C THR A 238 5.37 -6.94 -26.84
N ILE A 239 5.75 -8.21 -27.03
CA ILE A 239 5.71 -8.90 -28.33
C ILE A 239 4.35 -8.71 -29.01
N SER A 240 4.39 -8.42 -30.31
CA SER A 240 3.22 -8.17 -31.16
C SER A 240 2.39 -6.92 -30.78
N ALA A 241 2.89 -6.04 -29.92
CA ALA A 241 2.19 -4.81 -29.58
C ALA A 241 2.25 -3.78 -30.73
N THR A 242 1.15 -3.05 -30.87
CA THR A 242 1.09 -1.81 -31.64
C THR A 242 0.34 -0.80 -30.79
N VAL A 243 0.96 0.35 -30.53
CA VAL A 243 0.50 1.35 -29.58
C VAL A 243 0.57 2.72 -30.23
N GLU A 244 -0.45 3.54 -30.00
CA GLU A 244 -0.41 4.98 -30.28
C GLU A 244 -0.21 5.75 -28.97
N ILE A 245 0.75 6.66 -28.96
CA ILE A 245 0.93 7.64 -27.89
C ILE A 245 0.72 9.05 -28.44
N THR A 246 -0.02 9.89 -27.71
CA THR A 246 -0.34 11.25 -28.14
C THR A 246 0.04 12.23 -27.03
N PRO A 247 0.93 13.21 -27.29
CA PRO A 247 1.33 14.18 -26.27
C PRO A 247 0.13 14.90 -25.65
N VAL A 248 0.12 15.01 -24.31
CA VAL A 248 -0.87 15.79 -23.56
C VAL A 248 -0.34 17.22 -23.42
N LYS A 249 -1.20 18.21 -23.69
CA LYS A 249 -0.87 19.63 -23.61
C LYS A 249 -1.01 20.19 -22.20
#